data_AF-A0AA88YAV2-F1
#
_entry.id   AF-A0AA88YAV2-F1
#
_cell.length_a   1.000
_cell.length_b   1.000
_cell.length_c   1.000
_cell.angle_alpha   90.00
_cell.angle_beta   90.00
_cell.angle_gamma   90.00
#
_symmetry.space_group_name_H-M   'P 1'
#
loop_
_entity.id
_entity.type
_entity.pdbx_description
1 polymer ?
#
loop_
_entity_poly.entity_id
_entity_poly.type
_entity_poly.pdbx_seq_one_letter_code
_entity_poly.pdbx_strand_id
1 'polypeptide(L)'
;MFVRRDIGLKIRTFVSRATAYKQNINRAIDLLDALQKSGQVASPKLAALQKVLQSDFLNSVREVYESVYETVDITGNEEVRANATAKATVAAFAASEGHAHPRVIELPKTDQGLGFNVMGGKEQNSPIYISRIIQDGVADKHGGLKRGDQLLSINGVSVEGEHHEKAVELLKQARGTVRLVVRYNPRVLEEMEARFDKQRSTRRGQTP
;
A
#
# COMPACT_ATOMS: atom_id res chain seq x y z
N MET A 1 -24.95 -29.65 29.05
CA MET A 1 -24.72 -30.50 27.86
C MET A 1 -25.18 -29.88 26.53
N PHE A 2 -25.83 -28.71 26.52
CA PHE A 2 -26.48 -28.13 25.32
C PHE A 2 -25.60 -27.23 24.43
N VAL A 3 -24.43 -26.78 24.89
CA VAL A 3 -23.60 -25.78 24.18
C VAL A 3 -22.80 -26.37 23.00
N ARG A 4 -22.52 -27.67 23.00
CA ARG A 4 -21.68 -28.30 21.96
C ARG A 4 -22.40 -28.67 20.65
N ARG A 5 -23.74 -28.78 20.66
CA ARG A 5 -24.51 -29.09 19.43
C ARG A 5 -24.74 -27.86 18.54
N ASP A 6 -24.72 -26.66 19.12
CA ASP A 6 -25.06 -25.41 18.44
C ASP A 6 -23.87 -24.80 17.67
N ILE A 7 -22.64 -25.01 18.18
CA ILE A 7 -21.39 -24.60 17.51
C ILE A 7 -21.20 -25.34 16.18
N GLY A 8 -21.51 -26.65 16.13
CA GLY A 8 -21.39 -27.46 14.92
C GLY A 8 -22.38 -27.07 13.81
N LEU A 9 -23.57 -26.59 14.18
CA LEU A 9 -24.57 -26.12 13.22
C LEU A 9 -24.18 -24.75 12.65
N LYS A 10 -23.71 -23.84 13.51
CA LYS A 10 -23.19 -22.52 13.15
C LYS A 10 -21.96 -22.60 12.25
N ILE A 11 -21.03 -23.53 12.51
CA ILE A 11 -19.87 -23.79 11.63
C ILE A 11 -20.31 -24.33 10.25
N ARG A 12 -21.33 -25.20 10.18
CA ARG A 12 -21.85 -25.71 8.89
C ARG A 12 -22.54 -24.61 8.08
N THR A 13 -23.31 -23.74 8.72
CA THR A 13 -23.95 -22.59 8.05
C THR A 13 -22.90 -21.54 7.62
N PHE A 14 -21.85 -21.35 8.43
CA PHE A 14 -20.67 -20.52 8.13
C PHE A 14 -19.94 -21.02 6.88
N VAL A 15 -19.56 -22.30 6.84
CA VAL A 15 -18.90 -22.91 5.66
C VAL A 15 -19.81 -22.81 4.44
N SER A 16 -21.12 -23.00 4.58
CA SER A 16 -22.10 -22.93 3.49
C SER A 16 -22.28 -21.54 2.87
N ARG A 17 -22.14 -20.45 3.65
CA ARG A 17 -22.29 -19.07 3.15
C ARG A 17 -20.99 -18.52 2.57
N ALA A 18 -19.85 -18.80 3.19
CA ALA A 18 -18.54 -18.46 2.63
C ALA A 18 -18.28 -19.22 1.31
N THR A 19 -18.70 -20.49 1.23
CA THR A 19 -18.68 -21.24 -0.04
C THR A 19 -19.62 -20.65 -1.08
N ALA A 20 -20.80 -20.13 -0.72
CA ALA A 20 -21.71 -19.49 -1.67
C ALA A 20 -21.14 -18.22 -2.31
N TYR A 21 -20.45 -17.36 -1.54
CA TYR A 21 -19.84 -16.13 -2.08
C TYR A 21 -18.59 -16.42 -2.93
N LYS A 22 -17.74 -17.34 -2.49
CA LYS A 22 -16.60 -17.86 -3.27
C LYS A 22 -17.07 -18.56 -4.55
N GLN A 23 -18.18 -19.30 -4.50
CA GLN A 23 -18.84 -19.87 -5.67
C GLN A 23 -19.36 -18.79 -6.61
N ASN A 24 -19.92 -17.68 -6.11
CA ASN A 24 -20.42 -16.59 -6.94
C ASN A 24 -19.30 -15.84 -7.68
N ILE A 25 -18.15 -15.60 -7.04
CA ILE A 25 -17.00 -14.98 -7.70
C ILE A 25 -16.37 -15.92 -8.73
N ASN A 26 -16.17 -17.19 -8.40
CA ASN A 26 -15.67 -18.17 -9.35
C ASN A 26 -16.63 -18.30 -10.54
N ARG A 27 -17.93 -18.32 -10.30
CA ARG A 27 -18.96 -18.34 -11.35
C ARG A 27 -18.96 -17.06 -12.18
N ALA A 28 -18.69 -15.89 -11.60
CA ALA A 28 -18.52 -14.64 -12.34
C ALA A 28 -17.25 -14.68 -13.22
N ILE A 29 -16.14 -15.21 -12.70
CA ILE A 29 -14.90 -15.42 -13.47
C ILE A 29 -15.14 -16.39 -14.63
N ASP A 30 -15.83 -17.50 -14.39
CA ASP A 30 -16.15 -18.51 -15.41
C ASP A 30 -17.09 -17.94 -16.49
N LEU A 31 -18.06 -17.10 -16.10
CA LEU A 31 -18.95 -16.41 -17.04
C LEU A 31 -18.19 -15.38 -17.88
N LEU A 32 -17.26 -14.63 -17.29
CA LEU A 32 -16.40 -13.70 -18.02
C LEU A 32 -15.50 -14.45 -19.02
N ASP A 33 -14.96 -15.61 -18.63
CA ASP A 33 -14.16 -16.48 -19.49
C ASP A 33 -14.99 -17.05 -20.66
N ALA A 34 -16.24 -17.44 -20.38
CA ALA A 34 -17.18 -17.92 -21.39
C ALA A 34 -17.59 -16.82 -22.38
N LEU A 35 -17.79 -15.59 -21.89
CA LEU A 35 -18.09 -14.41 -22.73
C LEU A 35 -16.89 -13.98 -23.58
N GLN A 36 -15.67 -14.15 -23.08
CA GLN A 36 -14.46 -13.87 -23.84
C GLN A 36 -14.21 -14.93 -24.92
N LYS A 37 -14.53 -16.20 -24.64
CA LYS A 37 -14.44 -17.32 -25.60
C LYS A 37 -15.56 -17.31 -26.65
N SER A 38 -16.75 -16.79 -26.33
CA SER A 38 -17.85 -16.68 -27.28
C SER A 38 -17.64 -15.60 -28.36
N GLY A 39 -16.58 -14.78 -28.23
CA GLY A 39 -16.23 -13.75 -29.19
C GLY A 39 -17.20 -12.56 -29.26
N GLN A 40 -18.28 -12.58 -28.46
CA GLN A 40 -19.28 -11.50 -28.45
C GLN A 40 -18.75 -10.20 -27.83
N VAL A 41 -17.73 -10.28 -26.96
CA VAL A 41 -17.13 -9.10 -26.33
C VAL A 41 -15.62 -9.27 -26.24
N ALA A 42 -14.89 -8.78 -27.24
CA ALA A 42 -13.45 -8.59 -27.15
C ALA A 42 -13.18 -7.19 -26.60
N SER A 43 -12.74 -7.08 -25.34
CA SER A 43 -12.38 -5.79 -24.77
C SER A 43 -11.28 -5.92 -23.72
N PRO A 44 -10.24 -5.06 -23.76
CA PRO A 44 -9.25 -4.95 -22.69
C PRO A 44 -9.89 -4.63 -21.32
N LYS A 45 -11.13 -4.12 -21.30
CA LYS A 45 -11.90 -3.88 -20.07
C LYS A 45 -12.32 -5.18 -19.36
N LEU A 46 -12.65 -6.24 -20.10
CA LEU A 46 -13.01 -7.54 -19.50
C LEU A 46 -11.79 -8.21 -18.86
N ALA A 47 -10.66 -8.21 -19.56
CA ALA A 47 -9.40 -8.74 -19.03
C ALA A 47 -8.91 -7.93 -17.81
N ALA A 48 -9.08 -6.61 -17.82
CA ALA A 48 -8.77 -5.77 -16.67
C ALA A 48 -9.69 -6.09 -15.48
N LEU A 49 -10.99 -6.26 -15.72
CA LEU A 49 -11.95 -6.64 -14.66
C LEU A 49 -11.61 -8.01 -14.08
N GLN A 50 -11.25 -8.98 -14.92
CA GLN A 50 -10.86 -10.32 -14.48
C GLN A 50 -9.58 -10.28 -13.62
N LYS A 51 -8.58 -9.48 -14.02
CA LYS A 51 -7.37 -9.23 -13.21
C LYS A 51 -7.68 -8.58 -11.86
N VAL A 52 -8.65 -7.66 -11.81
CA VAL A 52 -9.08 -7.04 -10.54
C VAL A 52 -9.77 -8.06 -9.65
N LEU A 53 -10.70 -8.87 -10.21
CA LEU A 53 -11.42 -9.91 -9.48
C LEU A 53 -10.51 -11.01 -8.93
N GLN A 54 -9.41 -11.30 -9.62
CA GLN A 54 -8.41 -12.29 -9.21
C GLN A 54 -7.26 -11.69 -8.38
N SER A 55 -7.26 -10.38 -8.14
CA SER A 55 -6.13 -9.73 -7.46
C SER A 55 -6.02 -10.14 -6.00
N ASP A 56 -4.78 -10.28 -5.52
CA ASP A 56 -4.48 -10.49 -4.10
C ASP A 56 -5.05 -9.36 -3.24
N PHE A 57 -5.12 -8.16 -3.82
CA PHE A 57 -5.75 -7.01 -3.18
C PHE A 57 -7.23 -7.25 -2.91
N LEU A 58 -8.04 -7.60 -3.92
CA LEU A 58 -9.47 -7.84 -3.74
C LEU A 58 -9.72 -9.03 -2.79
N ASN A 59 -8.87 -10.06 -2.85
CA ASN A 59 -8.93 -11.20 -1.94
C ASN A 59 -8.64 -10.80 -0.49
N SER A 60 -7.66 -9.92 -0.26
CA SER A 60 -7.33 -9.40 1.07
C SER A 60 -8.43 -8.49 1.63
N VAL A 61 -9.02 -7.63 0.80
CA VAL A 61 -10.20 -6.82 1.18
C VAL A 61 -11.38 -7.70 1.57
N ARG A 62 -11.59 -8.78 0.83
CA ARG A 62 -12.65 -9.77 1.13
C ARG A 62 -12.43 -10.40 2.50
N GLU A 63 -11.22 -10.84 2.83
CA GLU A 63 -10.93 -11.46 4.13
C GLU A 63 -11.17 -10.50 5.30
N VAL A 64 -10.83 -9.22 5.13
CA VAL A 64 -11.14 -8.17 6.12
C VAL A 64 -12.64 -7.92 6.20
N TYR A 65 -13.35 -7.89 5.07
CA TYR A 65 -14.79 -7.74 5.02
C TYR A 65 -15.54 -8.86 5.77
N GLU A 66 -15.09 -10.12 5.59
CA GLU A 66 -15.64 -11.29 6.28
C GLU A 66 -15.35 -11.21 7.79
N SER A 67 -14.12 -10.88 8.19
CA SER A 67 -13.72 -10.77 9.60
C SER A 67 -14.45 -9.64 10.36
N VAL A 68 -14.69 -8.50 9.69
CA VAL A 68 -15.46 -7.39 10.29
C VAL A 68 -16.93 -7.78 10.41
N TYR A 69 -17.51 -8.49 9.44
CA TYR A 69 -18.92 -8.93 9.53
C TYR A 69 -19.17 -9.96 10.64
N GLU A 70 -18.17 -10.75 11.01
CA GLU A 70 -18.27 -11.76 12.09
C GLU A 70 -18.14 -11.18 13.50
N THR A 71 -17.50 -10.02 13.65
CA THR A 71 -17.20 -9.43 14.96
C THR A 71 -18.24 -8.42 15.43
N VAL A 72 -19.16 -7.99 14.55
CA VAL A 72 -20.26 -7.10 14.95
C VAL A 72 -21.53 -7.92 15.23
N ASP A 73 -21.87 -8.08 16.50
CA ASP A 73 -23.15 -8.63 16.96
C ASP A 73 -24.26 -7.58 16.72
N ILE A 74 -24.69 -7.42 15.47
CA ILE A 74 -25.71 -6.42 15.09
C ILE A 74 -27.07 -7.10 15.10
N THR A 75 -27.69 -7.10 16.26
CA THR A 75 -29.14 -7.29 16.38
C THR A 75 -29.88 -6.19 15.61
N GLY A 76 -30.16 -6.43 14.32
CA GLY A 76 -31.45 -6.09 13.72
C GLY A 76 -31.57 -4.90 12.77
N ASN A 77 -30.58 -4.01 12.58
CA ASN A 77 -30.78 -2.85 11.69
C ASN A 77 -29.91 -2.89 10.42
N GLU A 78 -30.58 -2.95 9.26
CA GLU A 78 -29.99 -3.06 7.91
C GLU A 78 -29.12 -1.84 7.57
N GLU A 79 -29.46 -0.67 8.09
CA GLU A 79 -28.71 0.59 7.94
C GLU A 79 -27.36 0.56 8.67
N VAL A 80 -27.29 -0.06 9.85
CA VAL A 80 -26.05 -0.19 10.63
C VAL A 80 -25.09 -1.16 9.93
N ARG A 81 -25.63 -2.22 9.30
CA ARG A 81 -24.86 -3.12 8.44
C ARG A 81 -24.32 -2.39 7.20
N ALA A 82 -25.15 -1.60 6.52
CA ALA A 82 -24.71 -0.83 5.36
C ALA A 82 -23.61 0.18 5.73
N ASN A 83 -23.72 0.84 6.90
CA ASN A 83 -22.73 1.79 7.38
C ASN A 83 -21.41 1.11 7.79
N ALA A 84 -21.46 -0.04 8.49
CA ALA A 84 -20.28 -0.83 8.81
C ALA A 84 -19.58 -1.36 7.54
N THR A 85 -20.36 -1.81 6.56
CA THR A 85 -19.90 -2.24 5.22
C THR A 85 -19.18 -1.10 4.50
N ALA A 86 -19.79 0.09 4.44
CA ALA A 86 -19.19 1.27 3.83
C ALA A 86 -17.88 1.66 4.54
N LYS A 87 -17.87 1.71 5.88
CA LYS A 87 -16.67 2.03 6.66
C LYS A 87 -15.54 1.01 6.46
N ALA A 88 -15.84 -0.29 6.45
CA ALA A 88 -14.86 -1.34 6.21
C ALA A 88 -14.31 -1.29 4.77
N THR A 89 -15.17 -1.03 3.78
CA THR A 89 -14.76 -0.91 2.37
C THR A 89 -13.87 0.31 2.17
N VAL A 90 -14.23 1.46 2.77
CA VAL A 90 -13.42 2.68 2.75
C VAL A 90 -12.10 2.47 3.49
N ALA A 91 -12.10 1.79 4.65
CA ALA A 91 -10.88 1.47 5.39
C ALA A 91 -9.97 0.51 4.61
N ALA A 92 -10.54 -0.47 3.92
CA ALA A 92 -9.78 -1.43 3.11
C ALA A 92 -9.22 -0.78 1.83
N PHE A 93 -9.99 0.10 1.17
CA PHE A 93 -9.48 0.93 0.06
C PHE A 93 -8.38 1.88 0.55
N ALA A 94 -8.61 2.60 1.65
CA ALA A 94 -7.62 3.48 2.26
C ALA A 94 -6.35 2.72 2.72
N ALA A 95 -6.49 1.46 3.14
CA ALA A 95 -5.35 0.60 3.47
C ALA A 95 -4.60 0.11 2.22
N SER A 96 -5.32 -0.15 1.12
CA SER A 96 -4.74 -0.56 -0.16
C SER A 96 -4.03 0.55 -0.91
N GLU A 97 -4.59 1.74 -0.82
CA GLU A 97 -4.00 2.98 -1.27
C GLU A 97 -3.13 3.59 -0.17
N GLY A 98 -3.00 2.93 0.98
CA GLY A 98 -2.28 3.41 2.17
C GLY A 98 -0.78 3.56 1.95
N HIS A 99 -0.31 3.02 0.84
CA HIS A 99 1.01 3.26 0.31
C HIS A 99 1.04 4.51 -0.60
N ALA A 100 0.04 4.71 -1.46
CA ALA A 100 -0.05 5.88 -2.35
C ALA A 100 -0.49 7.18 -1.64
N HIS A 101 -1.00 7.11 -0.40
CA HIS A 101 -1.39 8.28 0.37
C HIS A 101 -0.26 8.81 1.27
N PRO A 102 -0.19 10.14 1.48
CA PRO A 102 0.70 10.73 2.48
C PRO A 102 0.44 10.13 3.87
N ARG A 103 1.50 9.65 4.52
CA ARG A 103 1.47 9.12 5.88
C ARG A 103 2.52 9.82 6.74
N VAL A 104 2.20 9.94 8.03
CA VAL A 104 3.08 10.55 9.03
C VAL A 104 3.90 9.45 9.69
N ILE A 105 5.21 9.66 9.81
CA ILE A 105 6.13 8.77 10.50
C ILE A 105 6.92 9.60 11.51
N GLU A 106 7.01 9.14 12.75
CA GLU A 106 7.78 9.79 13.80
C GLU A 106 8.96 8.91 14.19
N LEU A 107 10.18 9.42 13.99
CA LEU A 107 11.41 8.68 14.27
C LEU A 107 12.25 9.40 15.32
N PRO A 108 12.72 8.71 16.38
CA PRO A 108 13.65 9.32 17.32
C PRO A 108 15.02 9.52 16.66
N LYS A 109 15.53 10.75 16.68
CA LYS A 109 16.88 11.06 16.19
C LYS A 109 17.91 10.55 17.20
N THR A 110 18.80 9.66 16.73
CA THR A 110 19.94 9.16 17.51
C THR A 110 21.26 9.77 17.03
N ASP A 111 22.35 9.53 17.76
CA ASP A 111 23.71 9.93 17.36
C ASP A 111 24.15 9.29 16.04
N GLN A 112 23.62 8.11 15.72
CA GLN A 112 23.83 7.42 14.44
C GLN A 112 22.89 7.93 13.32
N GLY A 113 22.00 8.88 13.63
CA GLY A 113 21.04 9.45 12.69
C GLY A 113 19.66 8.78 12.73
N LEU A 114 19.00 8.77 11.58
CA LEU A 114 17.63 8.24 11.41
C LEU A 114 17.58 6.87 10.70
N GLY A 115 18.72 6.36 10.23
CA GLY A 115 18.77 5.02 9.62
C GLY A 115 18.26 4.93 8.18
N PHE A 116 18.32 6.00 7.38
CA PHE A 116 17.95 5.97 5.97
C PHE A 116 18.74 6.97 5.13
N ASN A 117 18.77 6.76 3.81
CA ASN A 117 19.37 7.67 2.84
C ASN A 117 18.29 8.29 1.95
N VAL A 118 18.55 9.52 1.51
CA VAL A 118 17.72 10.25 0.54
C VAL A 118 18.44 10.40 -0.80
N MET A 119 17.68 10.56 -1.88
CA MET A 119 18.18 10.92 -3.21
C MET A 119 17.18 11.80 -3.96
N GLY A 120 17.56 12.29 -5.15
CA GLY A 120 16.76 13.26 -5.91
C GLY A 120 16.90 14.67 -5.33
N GLY A 121 16.05 15.57 -5.78
CA GLY A 121 16.16 17.01 -5.53
C GLY A 121 15.87 17.80 -6.80
N LYS A 122 15.47 19.06 -6.63
CA LYS A 122 15.13 19.97 -7.73
C LYS A 122 16.23 20.07 -8.79
N GLU A 123 17.50 20.07 -8.38
CA GLU A 123 18.65 20.14 -9.29
C GLU A 123 18.79 18.91 -10.20
N GLN A 124 18.11 17.82 -9.86
CA GLN A 124 18.04 16.59 -10.65
C GLN A 124 16.67 16.44 -11.37
N ASN A 125 15.85 17.51 -11.40
CA ASN A 125 14.47 17.48 -11.88
C ASN A 125 13.66 16.30 -11.32
N SER A 126 13.88 15.98 -10.03
CA SER A 126 13.31 14.79 -9.40
C SER A 126 12.86 15.10 -7.97
N PRO A 127 11.76 14.51 -7.48
CA PRO A 127 11.38 14.62 -6.08
C PRO A 127 12.43 13.97 -5.16
N ILE A 128 12.34 14.25 -3.86
CA ILE A 128 13.22 13.66 -2.86
C ILE A 128 12.65 12.32 -2.40
N TYR A 129 13.44 11.26 -2.50
CA TYR A 129 13.03 9.89 -2.20
C TYR A 129 13.95 9.23 -1.17
N ILE A 130 13.38 8.30 -0.39
CA ILE A 130 14.14 7.35 0.43
C ILE A 130 14.73 6.28 -0.48
N SER A 131 16.04 6.33 -0.70
CA SER A 131 16.76 5.40 -1.57
C SER A 131 17.18 4.12 -0.86
N ARG A 132 17.39 4.19 0.46
CA ARG A 132 17.85 3.06 1.27
C ARG A 132 17.36 3.19 2.71
N ILE A 133 16.97 2.05 3.28
CA ILE A 133 16.81 1.86 4.73
C ILE A 133 18.06 1.12 5.23
N ILE A 134 18.68 1.62 6.29
CA ILE A 134 19.87 1.03 6.90
C ILE A 134 19.42 -0.09 7.83
N GLN A 135 19.87 -1.32 7.55
CA GLN A 135 19.58 -2.49 8.37
C GLN A 135 19.95 -2.25 9.84
N ASP A 136 19.07 -2.65 10.75
CA ASP A 136 19.19 -2.44 12.21
C ASP A 136 19.21 -0.96 12.64
N GLY A 137 19.01 -0.02 11.71
CA GLY A 137 18.87 1.40 11.96
C GLY A 137 17.52 1.77 12.56
N VAL A 138 17.38 3.05 12.94
CA VAL A 138 16.14 3.57 13.56
C VAL A 138 14.92 3.39 12.65
N ALA A 139 15.03 3.76 11.37
CA ALA A 139 13.95 3.62 10.41
C ALA A 139 13.55 2.15 10.15
N ASP A 140 14.53 1.24 10.13
CA ASP A 140 14.31 -0.19 9.94
C ASP A 140 13.55 -0.80 11.11
N LYS A 141 14.03 -0.55 12.34
CA LYS A 141 13.39 -0.99 13.59
C LYS A 141 11.98 -0.42 13.76
N HIS A 142 11.72 0.79 13.26
CA HIS A 142 10.38 1.37 13.27
C HIS A 142 9.44 0.73 12.24
N GLY A 143 9.95 0.26 11.09
CA GLY A 143 9.18 -0.45 10.05
C GLY A 143 8.18 0.41 9.23
N GLY A 144 7.90 1.64 9.66
CA GLY A 144 6.98 2.54 8.95
C GLY A 144 7.55 3.19 7.66
N LEU A 145 8.87 3.30 7.55
CA LEU A 145 9.56 3.93 6.40
C LEU A 145 10.09 2.85 5.45
N LYS A 146 9.95 3.06 4.15
CA LYS A 146 10.32 2.09 3.11
C LYS A 146 11.14 2.75 2.01
N ARG A 147 12.03 1.98 1.39
CA ARG A 147 12.65 2.38 0.11
C ARG A 147 11.53 2.65 -0.90
N GLY A 148 11.63 3.75 -1.65
CA GLY A 148 10.59 4.18 -2.59
C GLY A 148 9.57 5.14 -2.01
N ASP A 149 9.68 5.51 -0.74
CA ASP A 149 8.92 6.64 -0.19
C ASP A 149 9.44 7.97 -0.74
N GLN A 150 8.53 8.78 -1.29
CA GLN A 150 8.76 10.19 -1.54
C GLN A 150 8.64 10.94 -0.21
N LEU A 151 9.63 11.80 0.10
CA LEU A 151 9.59 12.69 1.24
C LEU A 151 8.83 13.97 0.86
N LEU A 152 7.75 14.27 1.59
CA LEU A 152 6.91 15.45 1.35
C LEU A 152 7.22 16.57 2.34
N SER A 153 7.41 16.24 3.62
CA SER A 153 7.77 17.23 4.64
C SER A 153 8.60 16.66 5.79
N ILE A 154 9.33 17.54 6.47
CA ILE A 154 10.15 17.26 7.66
C ILE A 154 9.77 18.28 8.73
N ASN A 155 9.29 17.81 9.88
CA ASN A 155 8.85 18.64 11.01
C ASN A 155 7.87 19.76 10.60
N GLY A 156 6.98 19.46 9.64
CA GLY A 156 5.99 20.41 9.12
C GLY A 156 6.49 21.33 8.01
N VAL A 157 7.79 21.33 7.70
CA VAL A 157 8.36 22.08 6.56
C VAL A 157 8.29 21.22 5.31
N SER A 158 7.57 21.69 4.27
CA SER A 158 7.50 21.00 2.98
C SER A 158 8.88 20.97 2.30
N VAL A 159 9.20 19.84 1.67
CA VAL A 159 10.40 19.65 0.84
C VAL A 159 10.03 19.25 -0.59
N GLU A 160 8.76 19.37 -0.97
CA GLU A 160 8.32 19.11 -2.33
C GLU A 160 8.87 20.18 -3.28
N GLY A 161 9.58 19.74 -4.34
CA GLY A 161 10.18 20.63 -5.31
C GLY A 161 11.41 21.40 -4.79
N GLU A 162 11.92 21.05 -3.61
CA GLU A 162 13.11 21.66 -3.02
C GLU A 162 14.40 20.96 -3.48
N HIS A 163 15.52 21.65 -3.26
CA HIS A 163 16.86 21.09 -3.49
C HIS A 163 17.19 19.96 -2.50
N HIS A 164 18.00 19.01 -2.94
CA HIS A 164 18.47 17.91 -2.09
C HIS A 164 19.05 18.41 -0.76
N GLU A 165 19.90 19.43 -0.84
CA GLU A 165 20.61 20.03 0.30
C GLU A 165 19.64 20.53 1.38
N LYS A 166 18.51 21.13 0.98
CA LYS A 166 17.52 21.66 1.92
C LYS A 166 16.93 20.57 2.81
N ALA A 167 16.57 19.43 2.23
CA ALA A 167 16.05 18.30 3.00
C ALA A 167 17.14 17.72 3.92
N VAL A 168 18.37 17.60 3.44
CA VAL A 168 19.50 17.11 4.25
C VAL A 168 19.77 18.04 5.44
N GLU A 169 19.74 19.35 5.25
CA GLU A 169 19.88 20.33 6.33
C GLU A 169 18.79 20.18 7.39
N LEU A 170 17.52 20.09 6.98
CA LEU A 170 16.40 19.89 7.90
C LEU A 170 16.55 18.59 8.72
N LEU A 171 16.94 17.48 8.08
CA LEU A 171 17.17 16.18 8.75
C LEU A 171 18.39 16.19 9.70
N LYS A 172 19.39 17.05 9.43
CA LYS A 172 20.58 17.23 10.28
C LYS A 172 20.31 18.16 11.47
N GLN A 173 19.53 19.21 11.26
CA GLN A 173 19.17 20.19 12.29
C GLN A 173 18.12 19.66 13.27
N ALA A 174 17.28 18.70 12.83
CA ALA A 174 16.28 18.09 13.69
C ALA A 174 16.88 17.45 14.96
N ARG A 175 16.14 17.52 16.06
CA ARG A 175 16.49 17.01 17.39
C ARG A 175 15.28 16.30 17.99
N GLY A 176 15.51 15.35 18.89
CA GLY A 176 14.43 14.57 19.50
C GLY A 176 13.68 13.75 18.46
N THR A 177 12.35 13.86 18.44
CA THR A 177 11.50 13.14 17.49
C THR A 177 11.37 13.93 16.17
N VAL A 178 11.66 13.26 15.05
CA VAL A 178 11.53 13.82 13.70
C VAL A 178 10.23 13.32 13.07
N ARG A 179 9.34 14.24 12.73
CA ARG A 179 8.07 13.95 12.06
C ARG A 179 8.23 14.08 10.56
N LEU A 180 8.12 12.99 9.83
CA LEU A 180 8.20 12.92 8.38
C LEU A 180 6.80 12.72 7.81
N VAL A 181 6.49 13.41 6.70
CA VAL A 181 5.33 13.06 5.86
C VAL A 181 5.87 12.44 4.58
N VAL A 182 5.45 11.21 4.30
CA VAL A 182 5.95 10.44 3.16
C VAL A 182 4.82 9.80 2.36
N ARG A 183 5.08 9.50 1.09
CA ARG A 183 4.16 8.78 0.20
C ARG A 183 4.92 7.69 -0.55
N TYR A 184 4.46 6.46 -0.52
CA TYR A 184 5.11 5.36 -1.21
C TYR A 184 4.83 5.43 -2.72
N ASN A 185 5.89 5.62 -3.50
CA ASN A 185 5.84 5.62 -4.96
C ASN A 185 7.13 5.01 -5.54
N PRO A 186 7.30 3.67 -5.45
CA PRO A 186 8.56 3.00 -5.80
C PRO A 186 8.86 3.04 -7.30
N ARG A 187 7.84 3.10 -8.16
CA ARG A 187 8.02 3.12 -9.63
C ARG A 187 8.85 4.33 -10.08
N VAL A 188 8.60 5.50 -9.49
CA VAL A 188 9.35 6.71 -9.81
C VAL A 188 10.81 6.58 -9.35
N LEU A 189 11.05 5.97 -8.19
CA LEU A 189 12.42 5.70 -7.71
C LEU A 189 13.17 4.77 -8.67
N GLU A 190 12.55 3.67 -9.11
CA GLU A 190 13.15 2.73 -10.08
C GLU A 190 13.49 3.41 -11.40
N GLU A 191 12.59 4.25 -11.94
CA GLU A 191 12.84 5.04 -13.14
C GLU A 191 13.99 6.03 -12.95
N MET A 192 14.08 6.68 -11.79
CA MET A 192 15.17 7.59 -11.45
C MET A 192 16.51 6.85 -11.40
N GLU A 193 16.59 5.72 -10.70
CA GLU A 193 17.79 4.90 -10.61
C GLU A 193 18.26 4.42 -11.99
N ALA A 194 17.33 3.96 -12.84
CA ALA A 194 17.64 3.56 -14.22
C ALA A 194 18.20 4.72 -15.08
N ARG A 195 17.74 5.96 -14.86
CA ARG A 195 18.29 7.15 -15.55
C ARG A 195 19.72 7.45 -15.08
N PHE A 196 19.99 7.36 -13.78
CA PHE A 196 21.32 7.58 -13.23
C PHE A 196 22.33 6.52 -13.69
N ASP A 197 21.92 5.26 -13.76
CA ASP A 197 22.79 4.18 -14.23
C ASP A 197 23.16 4.33 -15.71
N LYS A 198 22.21 4.75 -16.56
CA LYS A 198 22.48 5.09 -17.97
C LYS A 198 23.46 6.27 -18.14
N GLN A 199 23.38 7.28 -17.28
CA GLN A 199 24.34 8.39 -17.30
C GLN A 199 25.73 7.99 -16.78
N ARG A 200 25.79 7.07 -15.82
CA ARG A 200 27.08 6.55 -15.31
C ARG A 200 27.77 5.62 -16.30
N SER A 201 27.02 4.78 -17.03
CA SER A 201 27.59 3.89 -18.04
C SER A 201 28.14 4.65 -19.26
N THR A 202 27.45 5.70 -19.70
CA THR A 202 27.92 6.57 -20.80
C THR A 202 29.19 7.35 -20.45
N ARG A 203 29.35 7.82 -19.20
CA ARG A 203 30.57 8.50 -18.73
C ARG A 203 31.76 7.56 -18.54
N ARG A 204 31.54 6.29 -18.18
CA ARG A 204 32.62 5.29 -18.04
C ARG A 204 33.16 4.78 -19.40
N GLY A 205 32.41 4.96 -20.48
CA GLY A 205 32.85 4.66 -21.85
C GLY A 205 33.63 5.79 -22.52
N GLN A 206 33.69 6.98 -21.90
CA GLN A 206 34.47 8.13 -22.34
C GLN A 206 35.63 8.36 -21.36
N THR A 207 36.58 7.45 -21.34
CA THR A 207 37.92 7.71 -20.79
C THR A 207 38.88 7.44 -21.94
N PRO A 208 39.63 8.45 -22.44
CA PRO A 208 40.62 8.25 -23.48
C PRO A 208 41.78 7.35 -23.01
#